data_AF-A0A956GRT2-F1
#
_entry.id   AF-A0A956GRT2-F1
#
_cell.length_a   1.000
_cell.length_b   1.000
_cell.length_c   1.000
_cell.angle_alpha   90.00
_cell.angle_beta   90.00
_cell.angle_gamma   90.00
#
_symmetry.space_group_name_H-M   'P 1'
#
loop_
_entity.id
_entity.type
_entity.pdbx_description
1 polymer ?
#
loop_
_entity_poly.entity_id
_entity_poly.type
_entity_poly.pdbx_seq_one_letter_code
_entity_poly.pdbx_strand_id
1 'polypeptide(L)'
;MTTSTSTSTSRPTPVHPDAKRSRLRGLIAKFDQELTGTEPAPMVAAWQNLVAALDLGPEPEVKTCPTCGAIGLRNASRCGHCWAHLG
;
A
#
# COMPACT_ATOMS: atom_id res chain seq x y z
N MET A 1 -14.49 33.23 -33.82
CA MET A 1 -14.43 31.81 -33.43
C MET A 1 -13.16 31.60 -32.62
N THR A 2 -13.26 31.61 -31.29
CA THR A 2 -12.11 31.43 -30.38
C THR A 2 -12.24 30.07 -29.70
N THR A 3 -11.39 29.12 -30.09
CA THR A 3 -11.31 27.79 -29.48
C THR A 3 -10.53 27.88 -28.18
N SER A 4 -11.21 27.71 -27.04
CA SER A 4 -10.58 27.57 -25.73
C SER A 4 -10.19 26.11 -25.52
N THR A 5 -8.90 25.83 -25.48
CA THR A 5 -8.31 24.54 -25.17
C THR A 5 -8.47 24.25 -23.68
N SER A 6 -9.38 23.35 -23.32
CA SER A 6 -9.50 22.83 -21.94
C SER A 6 -8.40 21.80 -21.69
N THR A 7 -7.36 22.18 -20.95
CA THR A 7 -6.38 21.24 -20.40
C THR A 7 -7.03 20.46 -19.26
N SER A 8 -7.51 19.25 -19.58
CA SER A 8 -7.99 18.26 -18.61
C SER A 8 -6.83 17.82 -17.71
N THR A 9 -6.76 18.39 -16.50
CA THR A 9 -5.83 17.94 -15.47
C THR A 9 -6.44 16.70 -14.81
N SER A 10 -6.07 15.52 -15.29
CA SER A 10 -6.35 14.27 -14.57
C SER A 10 -5.65 14.34 -13.21
N ARG A 11 -6.44 14.44 -12.13
CA ARG A 11 -5.95 14.41 -10.76
C ARG A 11 -5.18 13.10 -10.55
N PRO A 12 -3.86 13.12 -10.23
CA PRO A 12 -3.14 11.91 -9.87
C PRO A 12 -3.75 11.35 -8.59
N THR A 13 -4.24 10.11 -8.64
CA THR A 13 -4.65 9.37 -7.44
C THR A 13 -3.43 9.30 -6.52
N PRO A 14 -3.51 9.77 -5.26
CA PRO A 14 -2.38 9.67 -4.35
C PRO A 14 -1.96 8.21 -4.23
N VAL A 15 -0.65 7.95 -4.35
CA VAL A 15 -0.04 6.63 -4.13
C VAL A 15 -0.05 6.38 -2.62
N HIS A 16 -1.23 6.06 -2.11
CA HIS A 16 -1.44 5.54 -0.78
C HIS A 16 -1.08 4.05 -0.80
N PRO A 17 -0.53 3.47 0.29
CA PRO A 17 -0.52 2.03 0.46
C PRO A 17 -1.91 1.48 0.10
N ASP A 18 -1.97 0.48 -0.77
CA ASP A 18 -3.23 -0.05 -1.25
C ASP A 18 -4.08 -0.47 -0.04
N ALA A 19 -5.17 0.26 0.22
CA ALA A 19 -5.97 0.09 1.43
C ALA A 19 -6.54 -1.32 1.55
N LYS A 20 -6.76 -2.02 0.42
CA LYS A 20 -7.19 -3.42 0.42
C LYS A 20 -6.06 -4.33 0.88
N ARG A 21 -4.82 -4.10 0.40
CA ARG A 21 -3.63 -4.83 0.88
C ARG A 21 -3.34 -4.56 2.35
N SER A 22 -3.43 -3.31 2.82
CA SER A 22 -3.24 -2.99 4.25
C SER A 22 -4.29 -3.68 5.12
N ARG A 23 -5.56 -3.67 4.68
CA ARG A 23 -6.62 -4.43 5.35
C ARG A 23 -6.34 -5.93 5.36
N LEU A 24 -5.86 -6.49 4.25
CA LEU A 24 -5.55 -7.92 4.15
C LEU A 24 -4.41 -8.31 5.10
N ARG A 25 -3.34 -7.50 5.20
CA ARG A 25 -2.27 -7.71 6.20
C ARG A 25 -2.81 -7.73 7.62
N GLY A 26 -3.71 -6.80 7.95
CA GLY A 26 -4.34 -6.75 9.27
C GLY A 26 -5.19 -7.99 9.58
N LEU A 27 -5.92 -8.51 8.59
CA LEU A 27 -6.70 -9.75 8.75
C LEU A 27 -5.78 -10.96 8.96
N ILE A 28 -4.71 -11.10 8.19
CA ILE A 28 -3.73 -12.18 8.34
C ILE A 28 -3.12 -12.15 9.75
N ALA A 29 -2.66 -10.98 10.20
CA ALA A 29 -2.07 -10.83 11.53
C ALA A 29 -3.04 -11.22 12.66
N LYS A 30 -4.34 -10.98 12.48
CA LYS A 30 -5.36 -11.42 13.43
C LYS A 30 -5.53 -12.94 13.42
N PHE A 31 -5.58 -13.57 12.25
CA PHE A 31 -5.67 -15.03 12.13
C PHE A 31 -4.41 -15.71 12.71
N ASP A 32 -3.22 -15.17 12.49
CA ASP A 32 -1.98 -15.68 13.09
C ASP A 32 -2.04 -15.71 14.63
N GLN A 33 -2.61 -14.66 15.24
CA GLN A 33 -2.82 -14.61 16.69
C GLN A 33 -3.80 -15.70 17.14
N GLU A 34 -4.90 -15.91 16.41
CA GLU A 34 -5.90 -16.94 16.73
C GLU A 34 -5.36 -18.36 16.54
N LEU A 35 -4.43 -18.57 15.60
CA LEU A 35 -3.78 -19.85 15.36
C LEU A 35 -2.62 -20.15 16.31
N THR A 36 -2.16 -19.17 17.08
CA THR A 36 -1.06 -19.35 18.03
C THR A 36 -1.45 -20.38 19.09
N GLY A 37 -0.69 -21.47 19.19
CA GLY A 37 -0.95 -22.56 20.13
C GLY A 37 -2.02 -23.56 19.67
N THR A 38 -2.49 -23.48 18.42
CA THR A 38 -3.42 -24.45 17.84
C THR A 38 -2.66 -25.65 17.26
N GLU A 39 -2.83 -26.83 17.86
CA GLU A 39 -2.63 -28.11 17.19
C GLU A 39 -3.98 -28.50 16.55
N PRO A 40 -4.05 -28.83 15.24
CA PRO A 40 -3.09 -29.67 14.55
C PRO A 40 -2.24 -28.97 13.46
N ALA A 41 -0.96 -29.35 13.40
CA ALA A 41 0.05 -28.89 12.45
C ALA A 41 -0.36 -28.74 10.96
N PRO A 42 -1.16 -29.63 10.32
CA PRO A 42 -1.51 -29.47 8.90
C PRO A 42 -2.33 -28.22 8.58
N MET A 43 -3.20 -27.76 9.49
CA MET A 43 -3.97 -26.53 9.27
C MET A 43 -3.06 -25.30 9.33
N VAL A 44 -2.16 -25.27 10.31
CA VAL A 44 -1.16 -24.21 10.44
C VAL A 44 -0.25 -24.17 9.22
N ALA A 45 0.21 -25.33 8.73
CA ALA A 45 1.03 -25.41 7.51
C ALA A 45 0.28 -24.92 6.26
N ALA A 46 -0.98 -25.33 6.07
CA ALA A 46 -1.79 -24.86 4.95
C ALA A 46 -2.03 -23.34 5.01
N TRP A 47 -2.26 -22.80 6.20
CA TRP A 47 -2.37 -21.35 6.43
C TRP A 47 -1.08 -20.61 6.08
N GLN A 48 0.07 -21.08 6.57
CA GLN A 48 1.37 -20.47 6.26
C GLN A 48 1.67 -20.50 4.75
N ASN A 49 1.31 -21.58 4.05
CA ASN A 49 1.44 -21.66 2.59
C ASN A 49 0.57 -20.62 1.87
N LEU A 50 -0.67 -20.39 2.33
CA LEU A 50 -1.55 -19.36 1.77
C LEU A 50 -0.96 -17.96 2.00
N VAL A 51 -0.51 -17.66 3.22
CA VAL A 51 0.10 -16.37 3.56
C VAL A 51 1.35 -16.12 2.71
N ALA A 52 2.20 -17.14 2.54
CA ALA A 52 3.37 -17.06 1.67
C ALA A 52 2.99 -16.80 0.20
N ALA A 53 1.96 -17.48 -0.32
CA ALA A 53 1.51 -17.30 -1.70
C ALA A 53 0.93 -15.90 -1.99
N LEU A 54 0.38 -15.22 -0.97
CA LEU A 54 -0.12 -13.84 -1.12
C LEU A 54 1.00 -12.80 -1.26
N ASP A 55 2.22 -13.13 -0.81
CA ASP A 55 3.44 -12.31 -0.92
C ASP A 55 3.19 -10.82 -0.62
N LEU A 56 2.55 -10.56 0.52
CA LEU A 56 2.16 -9.18 0.85
C LEU A 56 3.33 -8.34 1.34
N GLY A 57 4.38 -8.96 1.89
CA GLY A 57 5.48 -8.29 2.56
C GLY A 57 5.01 -7.40 3.74
N PRO A 58 5.94 -6.66 4.37
CA PRO A 58 5.59 -5.70 5.41
C PRO A 58 4.72 -4.55 4.87
N GLU A 59 4.03 -3.84 5.76
CA GLU A 59 3.37 -2.59 5.39
C GLU A 59 4.45 -1.58 4.93
N PRO A 60 4.30 -0.97 3.73
CA PRO A 60 5.30 -0.05 3.24
C PRO A 60 5.29 1.24 4.05
N GLU A 61 6.48 1.74 4.38
CA GLU A 61 6.60 3.03 5.05
C GLU A 61 6.20 4.18 4.11
N VAL A 62 5.51 5.17 4.66
CA VAL A 62 5.02 6.34 3.92
C VAL A 62 5.62 7.63 4.45
N LYS A 63 5.73 8.65 3.58
CA LYS A 63 6.09 10.02 3.95
C LYS A 63 5.17 11.02 3.25
N THR A 64 4.99 12.18 3.89
CA THR A 64 4.29 13.32 3.31
C THR A 64 5.24 14.12 2.41
N CYS A 65 4.80 14.47 1.21
CA CYS A 65 5.54 15.36 0.33
C CYS A 65 5.61 16.77 0.95
N PRO A 66 6.81 17.35 1.15
CA PRO A 66 6.95 18.68 1.72
C PRO A 66 6.43 19.79 0.79
N THR A 67 6.31 19.53 -0.51
CA THR A 67 5.89 20.51 -1.51
C THR A 67 4.38 20.59 -1.69
N CYS A 68 3.69 19.45 -1.76
CA CYS A 68 2.24 19.42 -2.04
C CYS A 68 1.40 18.72 -0.98
N GLY A 69 2.02 18.17 0.08
CA GLY A 69 1.30 17.47 1.15
C GLY A 69 0.76 16.08 0.79
N ALA A 70 0.96 15.60 -0.44
CA ALA A 70 0.52 14.26 -0.83
C ALA A 70 1.33 13.17 -0.11
N ILE A 71 0.68 12.07 0.25
CA ILE A 71 1.33 10.89 0.84
C ILE A 71 1.90 10.01 -0.27
N GLY A 72 3.13 9.54 -0.10
CA GLY A 72 3.77 8.57 -0.98
C GLY A 72 4.71 7.64 -0.20
N LEU A 73 5.30 6.67 -0.91
CA LEU A 73 6.28 5.75 -0.31
C LEU A 73 7.49 6.51 0.24
N ARG A 74 8.00 6.10 1.41
CA ARG A 74 9.12 6.76 2.08
C ARG A 74 10.40 6.78 1.23
N ASN A 75 10.64 5.70 0.50
CA ASN A 75 11.80 5.54 -0.39
C ASN A 75 11.61 6.13 -1.79
N ALA A 76 10.50 6.82 -2.06
CA ALA A 76 10.32 7.50 -3.34
C ALA A 76 11.29 8.68 -3.46
N SER A 77 12.00 8.76 -4.59
CA SER A 77 12.87 9.89 -4.96
C SER A 77 12.10 11.07 -5.55
N ARG A 78 10.86 10.86 -6.00
CA ARG A 78 9.96 11.90 -6.52
C ARG A 78 8.53 11.70 -6.03
N CYS A 79 7.80 12.80 -5.89
CA CYS A 79 6.39 12.76 -5.56
C CYS A 79 5.56 12.28 -6.76
N GLY A 80 4.73 11.25 -6.60
CA GLY A 80 3.81 10.78 -7.66
C GLY A 80 2.69 11.76 -8.02
N HIS A 81 2.52 12.83 -7.24
CA HIS A 81 1.50 13.87 -7.49
C HIS A 81 2.09 15.11 -8.16
N CYS A 82 3.06 15.78 -7.51
CA CYS A 82 3.64 17.04 -8.02
C CYS A 82 5.01 16.87 -8.69
N TRP A 83 5.55 15.64 -8.75
CA TRP A 83 6.87 15.32 -9.33
C TRP A 83 8.07 16.01 -8.69
N ALA A 84 7.89 16.73 -7.58
CA ALA A 84 8.99 17.32 -6.81
C ALA A 84 9.96 16.24 -6.33
N HIS A 85 11.25 16.56 -6.31
CA HIS A 85 12.28 15.69 -5.75
C HIS A 85 12.07 15.55 -4.24
N LEU A 86 12.00 14.31 -3.76
CA LEU A 86 11.86 13.98 -2.36
C LEU A 86 13.24 13.55 -1.86
N GLY A 87 13.95 14.47 -1.21
CA GLY A 87 15.18 14.15 -0.47
C GLY A 87 14.96 13.10 0.60
#